data_AF-A0A2N2GRU7-F1
#
_entry.id   AF-A0A2N2GRU7-F1
#
_cell.length_a   1.000
_cell.length_b   1.000
_cell.length_c   1.000
_cell.angle_alpha   90.00
_cell.angle_beta   90.00
_cell.angle_gamma   90.00
#
_symmetry.space_group_name_H-M   'P 1'
#
loop_
_entity.id
_entity.type
_entity.pdbx_description
1 polymer ?
#
loop_
_entity_poly.entity_id
_entity_poly.type
_entity_poly.pdbx_seq_one_letter_code
_entity_poly.pdbx_strand_id
1 'polypeptide(L)'
;PVQAEDYGAAANVTAGMINEIATIVPGVDSVENRADWLISEGSDKEDDAALFERYVLAWQEKNGCTKHAYEAWARSVVGVASVKIVDQHPRGQGTVDVVITGAAGAPTQLLIDAVDAVVQAKAPINDDALVKGPELVAVDIVGELEIVSGDPPAILAEAEQRLRGLFYGGAAVKGIVPMRVGQDIPLDLLRWAVLGVTAGRVKRTTWTSPAEDVGVSDDGLTVLNSISLSYVWASEE
;
A
#
# COMPACT_ATOMS: atom_id res chain seq x y z
N PRO A 1 7.95 -20.21 16.11
CA PRO A 1 7.74 -18.78 15.78
C PRO A 1 8.68 -18.41 14.63
N VAL A 2 8.23 -17.62 13.66
CA VAL A 2 9.08 -17.14 12.56
C VAL A 2 9.72 -15.82 12.97
N GLN A 3 10.97 -15.60 12.55
CA GLN A 3 11.73 -14.39 12.86
C GLN A 3 12.54 -14.01 11.64
N ALA A 4 12.50 -12.74 11.25
CA ALA A 4 13.36 -12.21 10.21
C ALA A 4 14.81 -12.15 10.68
N GLU A 5 15.75 -12.50 9.79
CA GLU A 5 17.19 -12.34 10.05
C GLU A 5 17.63 -10.88 9.96
N ASP A 6 17.00 -10.13 9.05
CA ASP A 6 17.24 -8.71 8.83
C ASP A 6 16.08 -7.83 9.35
N TYR A 7 16.41 -6.57 9.66
CA TYR A 7 15.44 -5.55 10.01
C TYR A 7 14.89 -4.86 8.75
N GLY A 8 13.73 -4.23 8.86
CA GLY A 8 13.18 -3.36 7.83
C GLY A 8 11.82 -3.81 7.29
N ALA A 9 11.21 -2.94 6.49
CA ALA A 9 9.95 -3.20 5.82
C ALA A 9 10.07 -4.31 4.76
N ALA A 10 11.26 -4.44 4.15
CA ALA A 10 11.56 -5.48 3.16
C ALA A 10 11.50 -6.91 3.73
N ALA A 11 11.64 -7.06 5.05
CA ALA A 11 11.51 -8.34 5.74
C ALA A 11 10.06 -8.73 6.03
N ASN A 12 9.08 -7.87 5.74
CA ASN A 12 7.67 -8.20 5.87
C ASN A 12 7.23 -9.07 4.70
N VAL A 13 6.66 -10.23 5.01
CA VAL A 13 6.31 -11.23 4.01
C VAL A 13 4.80 -11.49 4.05
N THR A 14 4.10 -11.14 2.97
CA THR A 14 2.67 -11.45 2.82
C THR A 14 2.48 -12.91 2.41
N ALA A 15 1.28 -13.45 2.63
CA ALA A 15 0.94 -14.84 2.31
C ALA A 15 1.31 -15.21 0.87
N GLY A 16 1.89 -16.40 0.68
CA GLY A 16 2.25 -16.94 -0.63
C GLY A 16 3.53 -16.35 -1.26
N MET A 17 4.21 -15.40 -0.61
CA MET A 17 5.49 -14.87 -1.10
C MET A 17 6.66 -15.85 -0.96
N ILE A 18 6.65 -16.74 0.05
CA ILE A 18 7.67 -17.77 0.22
C ILE A 18 7.19 -19.03 -0.48
N ASN A 19 7.60 -19.21 -1.73
CA ASN A 19 7.24 -20.36 -2.56
C ASN A 19 8.47 -21.16 -3.05
N GLU A 20 9.67 -20.73 -2.69
CA GLU A 20 10.93 -21.37 -3.05
C GLU A 20 11.79 -21.61 -1.81
N ILE A 21 12.52 -22.73 -1.79
CA ILE A 21 13.53 -23.05 -0.78
C ILE A 21 14.91 -23.05 -1.43
N ALA A 22 15.88 -22.38 -0.79
CA ALA A 22 17.26 -22.36 -1.29
C ALA A 22 17.92 -23.75 -1.25
N THR A 23 17.52 -24.61 -0.30
CA THR A 23 18.01 -25.98 -0.17
C THR A 23 16.87 -26.96 -0.44
N ILE A 24 17.03 -27.80 -1.46
CA ILE A 24 16.03 -28.83 -1.80
C ILE A 24 16.00 -29.88 -0.68
N VAL A 25 14.83 -30.10 -0.12
CA VAL A 25 14.58 -31.16 0.87
C VAL A 25 13.87 -32.32 0.16
N PRO A 26 14.49 -33.52 0.04
CA PRO A 26 13.84 -34.67 -0.59
C PRO A 26 12.50 -35.01 0.07
N GLY A 27 11.45 -35.20 -0.74
CA GLY A 27 10.10 -35.51 -0.25
C GLY A 27 9.23 -34.30 0.09
N VAL A 28 9.71 -33.08 -0.16
CA VAL A 28 8.91 -31.85 -0.08
C VAL A 28 8.52 -31.41 -1.49
N ASP A 29 7.22 -31.38 -1.77
CA ASP A 29 6.68 -31.02 -3.09
C ASP A 29 6.52 -29.50 -3.28
N SER A 30 6.23 -28.76 -2.20
CA SER A 30 6.09 -27.30 -2.22
C SER A 30 6.33 -26.69 -0.84
N VAL A 31 6.62 -25.38 -0.83
CA VAL A 31 6.67 -24.54 0.37
C VAL A 31 5.69 -23.38 0.18
N GLU A 32 5.04 -22.96 1.25
CA GLU A 32 4.18 -21.78 1.27
C GLU A 32 4.28 -21.10 2.63
N ASN A 33 4.08 -19.78 2.67
CA ASN A 33 3.75 -19.06 3.89
C ASN A 33 2.26 -18.68 3.88
N ARG A 34 1.56 -18.96 4.99
CA ARG A 34 0.12 -18.76 5.12
C ARG A 34 -0.23 -17.32 5.53
N ALA A 35 -1.51 -16.98 5.52
CA ALA A 35 -2.01 -15.63 5.81
C ALA A 35 -1.63 -15.10 7.21
N ASP A 36 -1.41 -15.98 8.16
CA ASP A 36 -1.01 -15.72 9.54
C ASP A 36 0.50 -15.74 9.77
N TRP A 37 1.31 -15.75 8.70
CA TRP A 37 2.76 -15.87 8.80
C TRP A 37 3.43 -14.62 9.39
N LEU A 38 2.92 -13.42 9.04
CA LEU A 38 3.46 -12.17 9.59
C LEU A 38 2.88 -11.95 10.99
N ILE A 39 3.73 -12.14 12.00
CA ILE A 39 3.33 -11.98 13.41
C ILE A 39 3.56 -10.53 13.88
N SER A 40 4.58 -9.86 13.37
CA SER A 40 4.91 -8.47 13.71
C SER A 40 5.57 -7.78 12.53
N GLU A 41 5.23 -6.52 12.31
CA GLU A 41 5.76 -5.70 11.22
C GLU A 41 7.16 -5.17 11.53
N GLY A 42 8.08 -5.39 10.58
CA GLY A 42 9.31 -4.63 10.46
C GLY A 42 9.05 -3.26 9.85
N SER A 43 9.86 -2.27 10.24
CA SER A 43 9.85 -0.93 9.64
C SER A 43 11.28 -0.52 9.31
N ASP A 44 11.45 0.20 8.21
CA ASP A 44 12.73 0.76 7.83
C ASP A 44 13.17 1.86 8.80
N LYS A 45 14.46 2.19 8.74
CA LYS A 45 14.98 3.36 9.45
C LYS A 45 14.32 4.63 8.91
N GLU A 46 13.82 5.47 9.81
CA GLU A 46 13.23 6.77 9.49
C GLU A 46 14.19 7.61 8.63
N ASP A 47 13.68 8.13 7.50
CA ASP A 47 14.40 9.05 6.63
C ASP A 47 14.08 10.52 6.96
N ASP A 48 14.80 11.45 6.33
CA ASP A 48 14.65 12.88 6.61
C ASP A 48 13.25 13.41 6.24
N ALA A 49 12.60 12.83 5.23
CA ALA A 49 11.27 13.24 4.79
C ALA A 49 10.20 12.82 5.81
N ALA A 50 10.25 11.57 6.26
CA ALA A 50 9.39 11.03 7.31
C ALA A 50 9.64 11.76 8.65
N LEU A 51 10.90 12.08 8.97
CA LEU A 51 11.25 12.87 10.15
C LEU A 51 10.62 14.27 10.10
N PHE A 52 10.68 14.93 8.94
CA PHE A 52 10.04 16.24 8.75
C PHE A 52 8.52 16.15 8.93
N GLU A 53 7.87 15.15 8.34
CA GLU A 53 6.44 14.90 8.53
C GLU A 53 6.10 14.70 10.02
N ARG A 54 6.91 13.93 10.75
CA ARG A 54 6.73 13.71 12.19
C ARG A 54 6.87 15.00 13.00
N TYR A 55 7.80 15.89 12.65
CA TYR A 55 7.94 17.20 13.32
C TYR A 55 6.72 18.09 13.12
N VAL A 56 6.21 18.17 11.88
CA VAL A 56 5.00 18.95 11.56
C VAL A 56 3.82 18.39 12.34
N LEU A 57 3.67 17.07 12.36
CA LEU A 57 2.57 16.39 13.03
C LEU A 57 2.63 16.57 14.56
N ALA A 58 3.82 16.51 15.17
CA ALA A 58 4.00 16.76 16.60
C ALA A 58 3.62 18.20 17.02
N TRP A 59 3.79 19.18 16.12
CA TRP A 59 3.30 20.53 16.35
C TRP A 59 1.78 20.61 16.24
N GLN A 60 1.20 19.99 15.21
CA GLN A 60 -0.25 19.97 14.99
C GLN A 60 -1.02 19.25 16.10
N GLU A 61 -0.45 18.18 16.67
CA GLU A 61 -1.01 17.44 17.82
C GLU A 61 -1.27 18.37 19.03
N LYS A 62 -0.48 19.44 19.21
CA LYS A 62 -0.65 20.37 20.35
C LYS A 62 -1.94 21.18 20.29
N ASN A 63 -2.62 21.23 19.14
CA ASN A 63 -3.87 21.97 18.98
C ASN A 63 -5.11 21.22 19.53
N GLY A 64 -4.91 20.15 20.30
CA GLY A 64 -5.98 19.35 20.89
C GLY A 64 -6.34 18.12 20.06
N CYS A 65 -7.45 17.46 20.39
CA CYS A 65 -7.88 16.19 19.80
C CYS A 65 -8.51 16.39 18.41
N THR A 66 -7.68 16.83 17.46
CA THR A 66 -8.00 16.94 16.04
C THR A 66 -7.57 15.68 15.30
N LYS A 67 -7.95 15.52 14.02
CA LYS A 67 -7.45 14.42 13.18
C LYS A 67 -5.93 14.26 13.22
N HIS A 68 -5.18 15.35 13.31
CA HIS A 68 -3.72 15.32 13.38
C HIS A 68 -3.21 14.70 14.69
N ALA A 69 -3.95 14.84 15.79
CA ALA A 69 -3.58 14.19 17.05
C ALA A 69 -3.79 12.67 16.96
N TYR A 70 -4.94 12.22 16.45
CA TYR A 70 -5.18 10.79 16.19
C TYR A 70 -4.13 10.19 15.25
N GLU A 71 -3.77 10.91 14.18
CA GLU A 71 -2.71 10.49 13.28
C GLU A 71 -1.35 10.39 13.98
N ALA A 72 -0.99 11.39 14.82
CA ALA A 72 0.25 11.39 15.59
C ALA A 72 0.32 10.20 16.56
N TRP A 73 -0.79 9.87 17.21
CA TRP A 73 -0.88 8.77 18.16
C TRP A 73 -0.72 7.43 17.46
N ALA A 74 -1.40 7.22 16.34
CA ALA A 74 -1.25 6.01 15.54
C ALA A 74 0.17 5.84 15.00
N ARG A 75 0.75 6.89 14.40
CA ARG A 75 2.13 6.86 13.88
C ARG A 75 3.21 6.73 14.94
N SER A 76 2.88 6.90 16.23
CA SER A 76 3.85 6.68 17.32
C SER A 76 4.15 5.20 17.56
N VAL A 77 3.31 4.30 17.04
CA VAL A 77 3.51 2.85 17.11
C VAL A 77 4.36 2.39 15.93
N VAL A 78 5.44 1.67 16.23
CA VAL A 78 6.32 1.07 15.21
C VAL A 78 5.54 0.01 14.43
N GLY A 79 5.68 -0.02 13.10
CA GLY A 79 4.97 -0.93 12.22
C GLY A 79 3.88 -0.26 11.38
N VAL A 80 3.39 0.91 11.79
CA VAL A 80 2.40 1.69 11.03
C VAL A 80 3.07 2.37 9.83
N ALA A 81 2.68 1.96 8.62
CA ALA A 81 3.18 2.54 7.38
C ALA A 81 2.36 3.76 6.92
N SER A 82 1.03 3.69 7.05
CA SER A 82 0.12 4.78 6.71
C SER A 82 -1.06 4.83 7.67
N VAL A 83 -1.62 6.02 7.82
CA VAL A 83 -2.80 6.28 8.65
C VAL A 83 -3.74 7.20 7.91
N LYS A 84 -5.03 6.88 7.95
CA LYS A 84 -6.12 7.73 7.50
C LYS A 84 -7.12 7.89 8.63
N ILE A 85 -7.42 9.14 8.95
CA ILE A 85 -8.40 9.49 9.97
C ILE A 85 -9.70 9.87 9.29
N VAL A 86 -10.77 9.17 9.63
CA VAL A 86 -12.13 9.45 9.16
C VAL A 86 -12.89 10.10 10.31
N ASP A 87 -12.91 11.42 10.32
CA ASP A 87 -13.47 12.26 11.42
C ASP A 87 -14.85 12.84 11.11
N GLN A 88 -15.43 12.52 9.95
CA GLN A 88 -16.77 12.94 9.54
C GLN A 88 -17.86 11.96 10.01
N HIS A 89 -17.83 11.59 11.29
CA HIS A 89 -18.87 10.79 11.95
C HIS A 89 -19.20 9.46 11.23
N PRO A 90 -18.20 8.59 10.94
CA PRO A 90 -18.39 7.38 10.11
C PRO A 90 -19.44 6.41 10.66
N ARG A 91 -19.63 6.37 11.98
CA ARG A 91 -20.58 5.49 12.68
C ARG A 91 -21.67 6.27 13.43
N GLY A 92 -21.79 7.58 13.16
CA GLY A 92 -22.70 8.49 13.87
C GLY A 92 -21.97 9.61 14.61
N GLN A 93 -22.75 10.51 15.20
CA GLN A 93 -22.21 11.69 15.90
C GLN A 93 -21.24 11.29 17.02
N GLY A 94 -20.08 11.95 17.06
CA GLY A 94 -19.01 11.68 18.04
C GLY A 94 -18.09 10.49 17.70
N THR A 95 -18.25 9.86 16.53
CA THR A 95 -17.39 8.74 16.12
C THR A 95 -16.20 9.21 15.28
N VAL A 96 -15.07 8.52 15.42
CA VAL A 96 -13.85 8.68 14.63
C VAL A 96 -13.30 7.30 14.31
N ASP A 97 -12.96 7.04 13.04
CA ASP A 97 -12.27 5.81 12.65
C ASP A 97 -10.80 6.12 12.32
N VAL A 98 -9.88 5.36 12.93
CA VAL A 98 -8.44 5.41 12.70
C VAL A 98 -8.06 4.19 11.86
N VAL A 99 -7.91 4.39 10.56
CA VAL A 99 -7.59 3.33 9.61
C VAL A 99 -6.09 3.27 9.42
N ILE A 100 -5.48 2.14 9.77
CA ILE A 100 -4.02 1.96 9.73
C ILE A 100 -3.62 0.89 8.71
N THR A 101 -2.45 1.04 8.10
CA THR A 101 -1.84 0.01 7.25
C THR A 101 -0.47 -0.36 7.75
N GLY A 102 -0.11 -1.64 7.63
CA GLY A 102 1.25 -2.11 7.79
C GLY A 102 2.05 -1.91 6.51
N ALA A 103 3.37 -2.09 6.58
CA ALA A 103 4.22 -2.00 5.39
C ALA A 103 3.93 -3.09 4.34
N ALA A 104 3.34 -4.21 4.76
CA ALA A 104 2.86 -5.29 3.90
C ALA A 104 1.41 -5.10 3.38
N GLY A 105 0.79 -3.94 3.63
CA GLY A 105 -0.61 -3.66 3.30
C GLY A 105 -1.52 -3.79 4.52
N ALA A 106 -2.31 -4.87 4.58
CA ALA A 106 -3.21 -5.10 5.72
C ALA A 106 -2.41 -5.24 7.03
N PRO A 107 -2.77 -4.52 8.10
CA PRO A 107 -2.09 -4.60 9.39
C PRO A 107 -2.41 -5.93 10.10
N THR A 108 -1.47 -6.40 10.91
CA THR A 108 -1.73 -7.51 11.83
C THR A 108 -2.63 -7.08 12.99
N GLN A 109 -3.33 -8.03 13.62
CA GLN A 109 -4.14 -7.73 14.80
C GLN A 109 -3.29 -7.17 15.96
N LEU A 110 -2.05 -7.63 16.10
CA LEU A 110 -1.13 -7.12 17.12
C LEU A 110 -0.81 -5.63 16.91
N LEU A 111 -0.67 -5.19 15.66
CA LEU A 111 -0.47 -3.77 15.33
C LEU A 111 -1.74 -2.95 15.64
N ILE A 112 -2.92 -3.47 15.27
CA ILE A 112 -4.21 -2.82 15.59
C ILE A 112 -4.36 -2.63 17.09
N ASP A 113 -4.14 -3.68 17.88
CA ASP A 113 -4.29 -3.66 19.34
C ASP A 113 -3.28 -2.70 20.00
N ALA A 114 -2.04 -2.64 19.49
CA ALA A 114 -1.02 -1.73 19.98
C ALA A 114 -1.39 -0.26 19.70
N VAL A 115 -1.92 0.04 18.52
CA VAL A 115 -2.40 1.39 18.18
C VAL A 115 -3.65 1.75 18.98
N ASP A 116 -4.60 0.83 19.13
CA ASP A 116 -5.81 1.04 19.92
C ASP A 116 -5.46 1.41 21.37
N ALA A 117 -4.53 0.70 22.01
CA ALA A 117 -4.09 1.03 23.37
C ALA A 117 -3.56 2.47 23.50
N VAL A 118 -2.84 2.99 22.49
CA VAL A 118 -2.33 4.36 22.49
C VAL A 118 -3.46 5.37 22.25
N VAL A 119 -4.36 5.08 21.30
CA VAL A 119 -5.48 5.96 20.96
C VAL A 119 -6.45 6.06 22.13
N GLN A 120 -6.90 4.95 22.70
CA GLN A 120 -7.85 4.94 23.84
C GLN A 120 -7.28 5.62 25.08
N ALA A 121 -5.97 5.58 25.31
CA ALA A 121 -5.34 6.27 26.44
C ALA A 121 -5.35 7.81 26.33
N LYS A 122 -5.52 8.34 25.12
CA LYS A 122 -5.42 9.79 24.82
C LYS A 122 -6.71 10.40 24.29
N ALA A 123 -7.59 9.58 23.71
CA ALA A 123 -8.85 10.03 23.14
C ALA A 123 -9.72 10.73 24.21
N PRO A 124 -10.45 11.79 23.84
CA PRO A 124 -11.45 12.39 24.72
C PRO A 124 -12.50 11.36 25.15
N ILE A 125 -13.01 11.49 26.37
CA ILE A 125 -14.05 10.61 26.93
C ILE A 125 -15.32 10.56 26.07
N ASN A 126 -15.59 11.62 25.30
CA ASN A 126 -16.80 11.73 24.49
C ASN A 126 -16.63 11.20 23.07
N ASP A 127 -15.41 10.87 22.64
CA ASP A 127 -15.13 10.41 21.29
C ASP A 127 -15.20 8.88 21.27
N ASP A 128 -15.99 8.32 20.36
CA ASP A 128 -15.97 6.89 20.04
C ASP A 128 -14.92 6.68 18.94
N ALA A 129 -13.67 6.45 19.36
CA ALA A 129 -12.55 6.17 18.48
C ALA A 129 -12.44 4.66 18.22
N LEU A 130 -12.42 4.24 16.95
CA LEU A 130 -12.23 2.86 16.53
C LEU A 130 -10.95 2.74 15.69
N VAL A 131 -10.01 1.92 16.12
CA VAL A 131 -8.84 1.56 15.31
C VAL A 131 -9.15 0.31 14.50
N LYS A 132 -8.95 0.36 13.18
CA LYS A 132 -9.21 -0.77 12.28
C LYS A 132 -8.23 -0.83 11.11
N GLY A 133 -8.12 -2.00 10.50
CA GLY A 133 -7.49 -2.15 9.19
C GLY A 133 -8.39 -1.61 8.06
N PRO A 134 -7.84 -1.36 6.87
CA PRO A 134 -8.61 -0.88 5.73
C PRO A 134 -9.48 -1.98 5.12
N GLU A 135 -10.53 -1.58 4.42
CA GLU A 135 -11.27 -2.48 3.54
C GLU A 135 -10.46 -2.72 2.27
N LEU A 136 -10.13 -3.98 1.98
CA LEU A 136 -9.30 -4.30 0.82
C LEU A 136 -10.13 -4.30 -0.47
N VAL A 137 -9.85 -3.36 -1.37
CA VAL A 137 -10.49 -3.27 -2.69
C VAL A 137 -9.57 -3.93 -3.71
N ALA A 138 -9.90 -5.15 -4.12
CA ALA A 138 -9.15 -5.90 -5.10
C ALA A 138 -9.34 -5.34 -6.51
N VAL A 139 -8.23 -5.09 -7.22
CA VAL A 139 -8.24 -4.50 -8.57
C VAL A 139 -7.47 -5.38 -9.54
N ASP A 140 -8.13 -5.69 -10.66
CA ASP A 140 -7.53 -6.35 -11.82
C ASP A 140 -7.11 -5.31 -12.86
N ILE A 141 -5.84 -5.35 -13.26
CA ILE A 141 -5.29 -4.46 -14.28
C ILE A 141 -5.09 -5.25 -15.56
N VAL A 142 -5.92 -4.97 -16.55
CA VAL A 142 -5.83 -5.54 -17.90
C VAL A 142 -5.72 -4.39 -18.87
N GLY A 143 -4.64 -4.34 -19.63
CA GLY A 143 -4.41 -3.24 -20.57
C GLY A 143 -3.50 -3.60 -21.72
N GLU A 144 -3.61 -2.81 -22.78
CA GLU A 144 -2.80 -2.91 -23.99
C GLU A 144 -1.93 -1.66 -24.16
N LEU A 145 -0.65 -1.88 -24.43
CA LEU A 145 0.34 -0.83 -24.67
C LEU A 145 0.62 -0.67 -26.18
N GLU A 146 0.41 0.52 -26.71
CA GLU A 146 0.82 0.88 -28.08
C GLU A 146 2.30 1.28 -28.08
N ILE A 147 3.18 0.38 -28.52
CA ILE A 147 4.64 0.54 -28.50
C ILE A 147 5.13 1.14 -29.83
N VAL A 148 5.99 2.15 -29.74
CA VAL A 148 6.65 2.81 -30.89
C VAL A 148 8.04 2.24 -31.14
N SER A 149 8.81 1.98 -30.09
CA SER A 149 10.20 1.53 -30.21
C SER A 149 10.67 0.78 -28.96
N GLY A 150 11.68 -0.08 -29.11
CA GLY A 150 12.30 -0.85 -28.03
C GLY A 150 11.93 -2.34 -28.04
N ASP A 151 12.28 -3.03 -26.95
CA ASP A 151 12.02 -4.46 -26.76
C ASP A 151 10.69 -4.69 -26.00
N PRO A 152 9.64 -5.27 -26.62
CA PRO A 152 8.33 -5.38 -26.00
C PRO A 152 8.30 -6.15 -24.67
N PRO A 153 8.95 -7.32 -24.51
CA PRO A 153 8.99 -8.04 -23.24
C PRO A 153 9.63 -7.23 -22.11
N ALA A 154 10.73 -6.52 -22.38
CA ALA A 154 11.37 -5.67 -21.38
C ALA A 154 10.48 -4.49 -20.96
N ILE A 155 9.77 -3.87 -21.92
CA ILE A 155 8.84 -2.76 -21.65
C ILE A 155 7.65 -3.23 -20.81
N LEU A 156 7.09 -4.41 -21.11
CA LEU A 156 5.98 -4.97 -20.35
C LEU A 156 6.39 -5.30 -18.91
N ALA A 157 7.56 -5.91 -18.73
CA ALA A 157 8.09 -6.22 -17.39
C ALA A 157 8.34 -4.94 -16.57
N GLU A 158 8.89 -3.90 -17.20
CA GLU A 158 9.11 -2.60 -16.55
C GLU A 158 7.80 -1.90 -16.17
N ALA A 159 6.80 -1.92 -17.07
CA ALA A 159 5.47 -1.37 -16.82
C ALA A 159 4.76 -2.12 -15.68
N GLU A 160 4.82 -3.45 -15.69
CA GLU A 160 4.27 -4.29 -14.63
C GLU A 160 4.91 -3.98 -13.27
N GLN A 161 6.23 -3.86 -13.21
CA GLN A 161 6.92 -3.49 -11.97
C GLN A 161 6.46 -2.13 -11.41
N ARG A 162 6.29 -1.12 -12.28
CA ARG A 162 5.80 0.19 -11.87
C ARG A 162 4.36 0.15 -11.37
N LEU A 163 3.49 -0.61 -12.05
CA LEU A 163 2.11 -0.82 -11.62
C LEU A 163 2.07 -1.54 -10.27
N ARG A 164 2.85 -2.61 -10.08
CA ARG A 164 2.99 -3.30 -8.79
C ARG A 164 3.47 -2.35 -7.69
N GLY A 165 4.40 -1.45 -8.01
CA GLY A 165 4.89 -0.43 -7.09
C GLY A 165 3.82 0.56 -6.58
N LEU A 166 2.69 0.73 -7.30
CA LEU A 166 1.57 1.52 -6.78
C LEU A 166 0.89 0.83 -5.59
N PHE A 167 0.83 -0.50 -5.58
CA PHE A 167 0.10 -1.28 -4.57
C PHE A 167 1.01 -1.83 -3.46
N TYR A 168 2.34 -1.80 -3.64
CA TYR A 168 3.29 -2.34 -2.68
C TYR A 168 4.29 -1.28 -2.20
N GLY A 169 4.32 -1.03 -0.89
CA GLY A 169 5.21 -0.04 -0.28
C GLY A 169 6.64 -0.50 -0.01
N GLY A 170 6.92 -1.81 -0.06
CA GLY A 170 8.21 -2.36 0.37
C GLY A 170 9.32 -2.34 -0.69
N ALA A 171 8.99 -2.23 -1.98
CA ALA A 171 9.97 -2.13 -3.06
C ALA A 171 9.79 -0.78 -3.75
N ALA A 172 10.55 0.23 -3.29
CA ALA A 172 10.49 1.58 -3.84
C ALA A 172 10.91 1.58 -5.31
N VAL A 173 9.94 1.46 -6.22
CA VAL A 173 10.15 1.72 -7.63
C VAL A 173 10.38 3.22 -7.78
N LYS A 174 11.53 3.62 -8.32
CA LYS A 174 11.93 5.03 -8.39
C LYS A 174 10.83 5.90 -9.01
N GLY A 175 10.37 6.88 -8.23
CA GLY A 175 9.35 7.85 -8.64
C GLY A 175 7.91 7.34 -8.57
N ILE A 176 7.64 6.16 -8.01
CA ILE A 176 6.28 5.71 -7.67
C ILE A 176 6.07 5.87 -6.17
N VAL A 177 5.01 6.57 -5.80
CA VAL A 177 4.54 6.65 -4.42
C VAL A 177 3.42 5.61 -4.26
N PRO A 178 3.52 4.70 -3.27
CA PRO A 178 2.47 3.73 -3.00
C PRO A 178 1.14 4.41 -2.68
N MET A 179 0.06 3.72 -3.01
CA MET A 179 -1.29 4.21 -2.77
C MET A 179 -1.58 4.37 -1.28
N ARG A 180 -2.33 5.42 -0.96
CA ARG A 180 -2.81 5.70 0.39
C ARG A 180 -4.22 5.15 0.59
N VAL A 181 -4.60 4.96 1.84
CA VAL A 181 -5.98 4.60 2.20
C VAL A 181 -6.94 5.72 1.75
N GLY A 182 -8.04 5.32 1.11
CA GLY A 182 -9.05 6.20 0.54
C GLY A 182 -8.58 6.98 -0.69
N GLN A 183 -7.59 6.44 -1.42
CA GLN A 183 -7.15 7.01 -2.68
C GLN A 183 -7.80 6.25 -3.85
N ASP A 184 -8.49 6.99 -4.71
CA ASP A 184 -9.07 6.46 -5.96
C ASP A 184 -7.98 6.04 -6.97
N ILE A 185 -8.34 5.14 -7.88
CA ILE A 185 -7.52 4.78 -9.03
C ILE A 185 -8.13 5.38 -10.29
N PRO A 186 -7.72 6.59 -10.68
CA PRO A 186 -8.07 7.10 -12.00
C PRO A 186 -7.25 6.38 -13.07
N LEU A 187 -7.84 6.21 -14.26
CA LEU A 187 -7.15 5.61 -15.40
C LEU A 187 -5.88 6.39 -15.79
N ASP A 188 -5.87 7.69 -15.52
CA ASP A 188 -4.72 8.56 -15.74
C ASP A 188 -3.56 8.29 -14.78
N LEU A 189 -3.82 7.79 -13.57
CA LEU A 189 -2.76 7.36 -12.65
C LEU A 189 -2.07 6.11 -13.21
N LEU A 190 -2.84 5.14 -13.71
CA LEU A 190 -2.31 3.93 -14.35
C LEU A 190 -1.50 4.30 -15.60
N ARG A 191 -2.03 5.21 -16.41
CA ARG A 191 -1.33 5.75 -17.60
C ARG A 191 -0.03 6.44 -17.22
N TRP A 192 -0.04 7.30 -16.21
CA TRP A 192 1.15 7.98 -15.71
C TRP A 192 2.19 6.99 -15.20
N ALA A 193 1.76 5.96 -14.45
CA ALA A 193 2.65 4.95 -13.91
C ALA A 193 3.39 4.21 -15.02
N VAL A 194 2.71 3.87 -16.13
CA VAL A 194 3.35 3.24 -17.30
C VAL A 194 4.23 4.24 -18.07
N LEU A 195 3.68 5.38 -18.47
CA LEU A 195 4.37 6.33 -19.37
C LEU A 195 5.57 7.04 -18.73
N GLY A 196 5.64 7.12 -17.40
CA GLY A 196 6.68 7.86 -16.69
C GLY A 196 8.12 7.44 -16.99
N VAL A 197 8.37 6.17 -17.37
CA VAL A 197 9.73 5.66 -17.70
C VAL A 197 9.80 5.04 -19.10
N THR A 198 8.66 4.71 -19.70
CA THR A 198 8.58 4.32 -21.12
C THR A 198 8.44 5.52 -22.05
N ALA A 199 8.77 6.74 -21.58
CA ALA A 199 8.66 7.96 -22.35
C ALA A 199 9.40 7.82 -23.70
N GLY A 200 8.65 7.97 -24.81
CA GLY A 200 9.14 7.79 -26.18
C GLY A 200 9.11 6.35 -26.72
N ARG A 201 8.87 5.34 -25.87
CA ARG A 201 8.71 3.93 -26.25
C ARG A 201 7.24 3.52 -26.35
N VAL A 202 6.36 4.09 -25.53
CA VAL A 202 4.91 3.81 -25.53
C VAL A 202 4.15 5.08 -25.89
N LYS A 203 3.26 4.99 -26.87
CA LYS A 203 2.43 6.10 -27.39
C LYS A 203 1.11 6.23 -26.65
N ARG A 204 0.47 5.11 -26.34
CA ARG A 204 -0.86 5.07 -25.73
C ARG A 204 -1.03 3.82 -24.87
N THR A 205 -1.85 3.95 -23.84
CA THR A 205 -2.34 2.83 -23.03
C THR A 205 -3.86 2.78 -23.14
N THR A 206 -4.39 1.58 -23.40
CA THR A 206 -5.82 1.28 -23.38
C THR A 206 -6.09 0.28 -22.27
N TRP A 207 -6.99 0.60 -21.34
CA TRP A 207 -7.33 -0.26 -20.22
C TRP A 207 -8.66 -0.97 -20.49
N THR A 208 -8.66 -2.30 -20.40
CA THR A 208 -9.88 -3.12 -20.42
C THR A 208 -10.42 -3.31 -19.00
N SER A 209 -9.52 -3.41 -18.02
CA SER A 209 -9.86 -3.40 -16.60
C SER A 209 -8.81 -2.59 -15.84
N PRO A 210 -9.22 -1.62 -15.00
CA PRO A 210 -10.56 -1.09 -14.90
C PRO A 210 -10.96 -0.30 -16.18
N ALA A 211 -12.23 -0.36 -16.58
CA ALA A 211 -12.75 0.35 -17.76
C ALA A 211 -13.08 1.83 -17.47
N GLU A 212 -13.26 2.17 -16.20
CA GLU A 212 -13.54 3.50 -15.66
C GLU A 212 -12.70 3.71 -14.40
N ASP A 213 -12.71 4.92 -13.85
CA ASP A 213 -12.00 5.22 -12.60
C ASP A 213 -12.57 4.38 -11.45
N VAL A 214 -11.69 3.77 -10.66
CA VAL A 214 -12.09 2.97 -9.49
C VAL A 214 -12.16 3.88 -8.28
N GLY A 215 -13.39 4.17 -7.84
CA GLY A 215 -13.65 4.87 -6.60
C GLY A 215 -13.43 3.98 -5.38
N VAL A 216 -12.80 4.52 -4.35
CA VAL A 216 -12.46 3.81 -3.11
C VAL A 216 -13.07 4.56 -1.93
N SER A 217 -13.66 3.84 -0.97
CA SER A 217 -14.18 4.46 0.25
C SER A 217 -13.06 5.09 1.06
N ASP A 218 -13.38 6.03 1.94
CA ASP A 218 -12.35 6.71 2.77
C ASP A 218 -11.52 5.77 3.65
N ASP A 219 -12.03 4.57 3.94
CA ASP A 219 -11.36 3.50 4.68
C ASP A 219 -10.86 2.34 3.80
N GLY A 220 -10.99 2.44 2.49
CA GLY A 220 -10.56 1.43 1.54
C GLY A 220 -9.07 1.50 1.21
N LEU A 221 -8.41 0.36 1.07
CA LEU A 221 -7.06 0.24 0.52
C LEU A 221 -7.12 -0.63 -0.73
N THR A 222 -6.62 -0.10 -1.83
CA THR A 222 -6.56 -0.84 -3.08
C THR A 222 -5.45 -1.88 -3.02
N VAL A 223 -5.80 -3.11 -3.38
CA VAL A 223 -4.85 -4.22 -3.47
C VAL A 223 -4.88 -4.79 -4.88
N LEU A 224 -3.69 -5.14 -5.36
CA LEU A 224 -3.56 -5.74 -6.67
C LEU A 224 -4.01 -7.21 -6.62
N ASN A 225 -4.96 -7.58 -7.47
CA ASN A 225 -5.36 -8.97 -7.65
C ASN A 225 -4.59 -9.63 -8.80
N SER A 226 -4.58 -9.01 -9.97
CA SER A 226 -3.85 -9.49 -11.13
C SER A 226 -3.41 -8.37 -12.08
N ILE A 227 -2.33 -8.62 -12.84
CA ILE A 227 -1.89 -7.77 -13.96
C ILE A 227 -1.78 -8.63 -15.21
N SER A 228 -2.40 -8.17 -16.30
CA SER A 228 -2.24 -8.73 -17.63
C SER A 228 -2.04 -7.62 -18.65
N LEU A 229 -0.81 -7.47 -19.15
CA LEU A 229 -0.47 -6.47 -20.15
C LEU A 229 -0.21 -7.12 -21.52
N SER A 230 -0.85 -6.61 -22.55
CA SER A 230 -0.56 -6.92 -23.96
C SER A 230 0.10 -5.74 -24.66
N TYR A 231 0.62 -5.96 -25.86
CA TYR A 231 1.20 -4.89 -26.67
C TYR A 231 0.75 -4.96 -28.13
N VAL A 232 0.69 -3.79 -28.76
CA VAL A 232 0.49 -3.62 -30.20
C VAL A 232 1.52 -2.59 -30.70
N TRP A 233 2.03 -2.78 -31.91
CA TRP A 233 2.92 -1.81 -32.54
C TRP A 233 2.13 -0.59 -33.02
N ALA A 234 2.61 0.61 -32.72
CA ALA A 234 2.06 1.84 -33.25
C ALA A 234 2.10 1.81 -34.79
N SER A 235 0.98 2.08 -35.44
CA SER A 235 0.97 2.29 -36.88
C SER A 235 1.69 3.60 -37.22
N GLU A 236 2.59 3.56 -38.21
CA GLU A 236 3.11 4.76 -38.86
C GLU A 236 1.98 5.38 -39.69
N GLU A 237 1.33 6.41 -39.15
CA GLU A 237 0.59 7.43 -39.92
C GLU A 237 1.32 8.76 -39.83
#